data_AF-A0A534K7V8-F1
#
_entry.id   AF-A0A534K7V8-F1
#
_cell.length_a   1.000
_cell.length_b   1.000
_cell.length_c   1.000
_cell.angle_alpha   90.00
_cell.angle_beta   90.00
_cell.angle_gamma   90.00
#
_symmetry.space_group_name_H-M   'P 1'
#
loop_
_entity.id
_entity.type
_entity.pdbx_description
1 polymer ?
#
loop_
_entity_poly.entity_id
_entity_poly.type
_entity_poly.pdbx_seq_one_letter_code
_entity_poly.pdbx_strand_id
1 'polypeptide(L)'
;MANVGSPSGGPMPLHPFHGTEPRGLMAVLRSPLFEGRFGRMFRNLPPFLPSNEALDALARQMVEPEPQPGQDDTTGDNPDIPAGFTYVGQFVDHDLTFDPTSQLQRDNDPDALVDFRTPRFDLDSVYGRGPDDQPFLYENDGVHLLIGKNKAGEEDLPRNGKGRALLGDARNDENLIVSGLALGLLKYHNRVVDTPPLATLPAEKRFDEGRRIVRWHYQWAVVHDFLSRLVGNDVIENVLRPVSFKVPAGPEAKTINTLQVVLKFFHFSKRAFMPVEFSVGAYRFGHS
;
A
#
# COMPACT_ATOMS: atom_id res chain seq x y z
N MET A 1 2.44 63.85 4.20
CA MET A 1 2.01 63.01 3.07
C MET A 1 3.21 62.22 2.60
N ALA A 2 3.29 60.95 2.98
CA ALA A 2 4.28 60.01 2.47
C ALA A 2 3.57 58.66 2.31
N ASN A 3 3.63 58.17 1.08
CA ASN A 3 2.98 56.96 0.56
C ASN A 3 3.58 55.71 1.23
N VAL A 4 2.75 54.89 1.89
CA VAL A 4 3.14 53.55 2.33
C VAL A 4 2.42 52.56 1.41
N GLY A 5 3.16 51.98 0.48
CA GLY A 5 2.65 50.96 -0.44
C GLY A 5 2.34 49.67 0.30
N SER A 6 1.11 49.18 0.13
CA SER A 6 0.67 47.86 0.57
C SER A 6 1.34 46.77 -0.27
N PRO A 7 1.93 45.71 0.32
CA PRO A 7 2.25 44.51 -0.43
C PRO A 7 0.98 43.67 -0.58
N SER A 8 0.51 43.57 -1.82
CA SER A 8 -0.52 42.63 -2.25
C SER A 8 -0.03 41.19 -2.04
N GLY A 9 -0.59 40.49 -1.04
CA GLY A 9 -0.42 39.05 -0.90
C GLY A 9 -1.14 38.32 -2.03
N GLY A 10 -0.36 37.78 -2.98
CA GLY A 10 -0.87 36.83 -3.96
C GLY A 10 -1.31 35.53 -3.30
N PRO A 11 -2.23 34.76 -3.92
CA PRO A 11 -2.69 33.50 -3.35
C PRO A 11 -1.51 32.52 -3.25
N MET A 12 -1.31 31.96 -2.05
CA MET A 12 -0.34 30.90 -1.79
C MET A 12 -0.57 29.74 -2.77
N PRO A 13 0.49 29.18 -3.40
CA PRO A 13 0.34 28.00 -4.23
C PRO A 13 -0.24 26.86 -3.37
N LEU A 14 -1.25 26.17 -3.92
CA LEU A 14 -1.82 24.97 -3.34
C LEU A 14 -0.69 23.97 -3.06
N HIS A 15 -0.34 23.81 -1.80
CA HIS A 15 0.56 22.76 -1.34
C HIS A 15 0.01 21.40 -1.79
N PRO A 16 0.88 20.45 -2.17
CA PRO A 16 0.45 19.07 -2.33
C PRO A 16 0.05 18.54 -0.96
N PHE A 17 -1.26 18.41 -0.74
CA PHE A 17 -1.78 17.62 0.37
C PHE A 17 -1.35 16.17 0.13
N HIS A 18 -0.52 15.62 1.02
CA HIS A 18 -0.35 14.18 1.12
C HIS A 18 -1.64 13.58 1.71
N GLY A 19 -2.26 12.65 0.98
CA GLY A 19 -3.55 12.06 1.33
C GLY A 19 -4.73 12.66 0.54
N THR A 20 -4.84 12.29 -0.73
CA THR A 20 -6.13 12.43 -1.44
C THR A 20 -7.14 11.44 -0.85
N GLU A 21 -8.41 11.84 -0.69
CA GLU A 21 -9.45 10.91 -0.24
C GLU A 21 -9.45 9.65 -1.13
N PRO A 22 -9.39 8.44 -0.54
CA PRO A 22 -9.47 7.21 -1.31
C PRO A 22 -10.73 7.22 -2.17
N ARG A 23 -10.54 7.17 -3.49
CA ARG A 23 -11.67 7.09 -4.42
C ARG A 23 -12.49 5.82 -4.11
N GLY A 24 -13.81 5.98 -4.13
CA GLY A 24 -14.77 4.92 -3.76
C GLY A 24 -15.43 5.09 -2.39
N LEU A 25 -14.88 5.94 -1.50
CA LEU A 25 -15.44 6.19 -0.15
C LEU A 25 -16.92 6.64 -0.17
N MET A 26 -17.29 7.48 -1.15
CA MET A 26 -18.64 8.03 -1.30
C MET A 26 -19.70 6.97 -1.64
N ALA A 27 -19.32 5.86 -2.28
CA ALA A 27 -20.24 4.77 -2.63
C ALA A 27 -20.57 3.87 -1.41
N VAL A 28 -19.69 3.85 -0.40
CA VAL A 28 -19.85 3.04 0.82
C VAL A 28 -20.97 3.57 1.72
N LEU A 29 -21.27 4.87 1.67
CA LEU A 29 -22.33 5.50 2.47
C LEU A 29 -23.74 4.94 2.14
N ARG A 30 -23.93 4.31 0.98
CA ARG A 30 -25.24 3.84 0.52
C ARG A 30 -25.29 2.35 0.20
N SER A 31 -24.18 1.61 0.28
CA SER A 31 -24.15 0.21 -0.16
C SER A 31 -24.64 -0.76 0.92
N PRO A 32 -25.70 -1.55 0.65
CA PRO A 32 -26.13 -2.64 1.51
C PRO A 32 -25.27 -3.91 1.36
N LEU A 33 -24.40 -3.99 0.35
CA LEU A 33 -23.70 -5.23 -0.03
C LEU A 33 -22.51 -5.54 0.90
N PHE A 34 -22.31 -6.82 1.24
CA PHE A 34 -21.06 -7.36 1.82
C PHE A 34 -19.91 -7.42 0.79
N GLU A 35 -20.17 -7.01 -0.44
CA GLU A 35 -19.36 -7.24 -1.61
C GLU A 35 -19.15 -5.90 -2.35
N GLY A 36 -17.89 -5.52 -2.53
CA GLY A 36 -17.43 -4.24 -3.07
C GLY A 36 -15.96 -4.01 -2.67
N ARG A 37 -15.23 -3.12 -3.36
CA ARG A 37 -13.83 -2.84 -3.02
C ARG A 37 -13.69 -2.30 -1.60
N PHE A 38 -14.52 -1.32 -1.25
CA PHE A 38 -14.60 -0.77 0.10
C PHE A 38 -15.89 -1.18 0.79
N GLY A 39 -15.85 -1.29 2.12
CA GLY A 39 -17.01 -1.63 2.94
C GLY A 39 -16.86 -1.12 4.37
N ARG A 40 -17.87 -1.40 5.21
CA ARG A 40 -17.87 -1.05 6.64
C ARG A 40 -17.84 -2.32 7.48
N MET A 41 -16.94 -2.37 8.46
CA MET A 41 -16.94 -3.40 9.50
C MET A 41 -18.06 -3.17 10.51
N PHE A 42 -18.33 -1.90 10.87
CA PHE A 42 -19.24 -1.55 11.97
C PHE A 42 -20.44 -0.73 11.48
N ARG A 43 -21.28 -1.33 10.62
CA ARG A 43 -22.40 -0.62 9.94
C ARG A 43 -23.39 0.06 10.88
N ASN A 44 -23.65 -0.55 12.03
CA ASN A 44 -24.65 -0.08 13.00
C ASN A 44 -24.03 0.75 14.12
N LEU A 45 -22.71 0.95 14.12
CA LEU A 45 -22.07 1.76 15.14
C LEU A 45 -22.26 3.24 14.78
N PRO A 46 -22.80 4.06 15.69
CA PRO A 46 -22.87 5.50 15.47
C PRO A 46 -21.47 6.10 15.25
N PRO A 47 -21.33 7.11 14.38
CA PRO A 47 -20.05 7.78 14.22
C PRO A 47 -19.63 8.43 15.53
N PHE A 48 -18.34 8.33 15.87
CA PHE A 48 -17.77 9.12 16.95
C PHE A 48 -17.61 10.56 16.48
N LEU A 49 -18.30 11.49 17.15
CA LEU A 49 -18.26 12.92 16.87
C LEU A 49 -17.68 13.62 18.11
N PRO A 50 -16.34 13.70 18.24
CA PRO A 50 -15.73 14.40 19.36
C PRO A 50 -16.09 15.89 19.34
N SER A 51 -16.15 16.52 20.51
CA SER A 51 -16.33 17.96 20.58
C SER A 51 -15.08 18.69 20.09
N ASN A 52 -15.23 19.94 19.66
CA ASN A 52 -14.09 20.76 19.23
C ASN A 52 -13.06 20.91 20.35
N GLU A 53 -13.50 21.01 21.61
CA GLU A 53 -12.61 21.09 22.77
C GLU A 53 -11.76 19.82 22.93
N ALA A 54 -12.33 18.64 22.65
CA ALA A 54 -11.59 17.38 22.70
C ALA A 54 -10.56 17.29 21.55
N LEU A 55 -10.93 17.77 20.35
CA LEU A 55 -10.01 17.85 19.21
C LEU A 55 -8.86 18.83 19.47
N ASP A 56 -9.15 20.01 20.03
CA ASP A 56 -8.13 20.99 20.41
C ASP A 56 -7.19 20.44 21.49
N ALA A 57 -7.74 19.71 22.47
CA ALA A 57 -6.93 19.08 23.51
C ALA A 57 -5.98 18.02 22.93
N LEU A 58 -6.45 17.20 21.98
CA LEU A 58 -5.61 16.24 21.27
C LEU A 58 -4.53 16.93 20.44
N ALA A 59 -4.90 17.95 19.66
CA ALA A 59 -3.95 18.68 18.82
C ALA A 59 -2.79 19.29 19.63
N ARG A 60 -3.07 19.81 20.83
CA ARG A 60 -2.03 20.34 21.73
C ARG A 60 -1.05 19.27 22.24
N GLN A 61 -1.47 18.01 22.31
CA GLN A 61 -0.60 16.89 22.70
C GLN A 61 0.27 16.39 21.54
N MET A 62 -0.12 16.69 20.29
CA MET A 62 0.60 16.28 19.09
C MET A 62 1.68 17.28 18.65
N VAL A 63 1.88 18.38 19.40
CA VAL A 63 2.90 19.37 19.07
C VAL A 63 4.26 18.86 19.53
N GLU A 64 5.11 18.49 18.58
CA GLU A 64 6.53 18.26 18.83
C GLU A 64 7.31 19.59 18.77
N PRO A 65 8.20 19.87 19.74
CA PRO A 65 9.07 21.03 19.68
C PRO A 65 10.04 20.90 18.49
N GLU A 66 10.18 21.94 17.67
CA GLU A 66 11.23 21.93 16.64
C GLU A 66 12.62 21.98 17.32
N PRO A 67 13.56 21.10 16.90
CA PRO A 67 14.93 21.16 17.39
C PRO A 67 15.58 22.49 17.02
N GLN A 68 16.52 22.96 17.85
CA GLN A 68 17.29 24.15 17.48
C GLN A 68 18.10 23.88 16.21
N PRO A 69 18.20 24.85 15.27
CA PRO A 69 18.97 24.67 14.05
C PRO A 69 20.40 24.19 14.32
N GLY A 70 20.76 23.04 13.74
CA GLY A 70 22.10 22.44 13.89
C GLY A 70 22.28 21.54 15.12
N GLN A 71 21.22 21.23 15.86
CA GLN A 71 21.20 20.16 16.85
C GLN A 71 20.26 19.05 16.39
N ASP A 72 20.77 17.82 16.39
CA ASP A 72 19.92 16.64 16.23
C ASP A 72 19.24 16.37 17.58
N ASP A 73 17.92 16.48 17.63
CA ASP A 73 17.12 16.05 18.78
C ASP A 73 16.57 14.65 18.51
N THR A 74 17.22 13.65 19.11
CA THR A 74 16.82 12.25 19.01
C THR A 74 15.92 11.81 20.16
N THR A 75 15.50 12.72 21.04
CA THR A 75 14.72 12.37 22.25
C THR A 75 13.32 11.85 21.91
N GLY A 76 12.78 12.23 20.75
CA GLY A 76 11.51 11.71 20.20
C GLY A 76 11.66 10.46 19.34
N ASP A 77 12.88 10.01 19.05
CA ASP A 77 13.10 8.86 18.16
C ASP A 77 12.57 7.58 18.78
N ASN A 78 11.91 6.77 17.96
CA ASN A 78 11.53 5.42 18.35
C ASN A 78 12.74 4.46 18.24
N PRO A 79 13.21 3.85 19.34
CA PRO A 79 14.39 2.99 19.31
C PRO A 79 14.16 1.65 18.58
N ASP A 80 12.90 1.22 18.46
CA ASP A 80 12.53 -0.10 17.94
C ASP A 80 12.06 -0.05 16.47
N ILE A 81 11.61 1.12 16.01
CA ILE A 81 11.07 1.34 14.66
C ILE A 81 11.91 2.39 13.93
N PRO A 82 12.79 1.96 12.99
CA PRO A 82 13.54 2.91 12.17
C PRO A 82 12.61 3.80 11.35
N ALA A 83 12.92 5.09 11.22
CA ALA A 83 12.11 6.07 10.48
C ALA A 83 11.80 5.65 9.03
N GLY A 84 12.66 4.84 8.40
CA GLY A 84 12.42 4.25 7.07
C GLY A 84 11.13 3.43 6.98
N PHE A 85 10.64 2.85 8.08
CA PHE A 85 9.40 2.07 8.11
C PHE A 85 8.15 2.92 7.84
N THR A 86 8.21 4.24 8.03
CA THR A 86 7.15 5.16 7.58
C THR A 86 6.90 5.03 6.08
N TYR A 87 7.97 5.01 5.28
CA TYR A 87 7.88 4.89 3.82
C TYR A 87 7.51 3.47 3.37
N VAL A 88 7.92 2.45 4.14
CA VAL A 88 7.43 1.07 3.93
C VAL A 88 5.92 1.02 4.15
N GLY A 89 5.42 1.62 5.23
CA GLY A 89 4.00 1.71 5.51
C GLY A 89 3.22 2.43 4.42
N GLN A 90 3.77 3.51 3.87
CA GLN A 90 3.20 4.21 2.72
C GLN A 90 3.15 3.32 1.47
N PHE A 91 4.24 2.62 1.13
CA PHE A 91 4.26 1.69 0.00
C PHE A 91 3.24 0.54 0.18
N VAL A 92 3.10 0.02 1.40
CA VAL A 92 2.09 -1.00 1.74
C VAL A 92 0.67 -0.44 1.64
N ASP A 93 0.43 0.81 2.04
CA ASP A 93 -0.87 1.47 1.82
C ASP A 93 -1.19 1.53 0.33
N HIS A 94 -0.23 1.96 -0.49
CA HIS A 94 -0.44 2.12 -1.92
C HIS A 94 -0.86 0.81 -2.57
N ASP A 95 -0.20 -0.30 -2.24
CA ASP A 95 -0.58 -1.62 -2.74
C ASP A 95 -2.00 -2.00 -2.32
N LEU A 96 -2.33 -1.74 -1.07
CA LEU A 96 -3.57 -2.21 -0.48
C LEU A 96 -4.79 -1.35 -0.84
N THR A 97 -4.62 -0.05 -1.12
CA THR A 97 -5.70 0.93 -1.27
C THR A 97 -5.90 1.50 -2.69
N PHE A 98 -5.10 1.12 -3.68
CA PHE A 98 -5.12 1.74 -5.03
C PHE A 98 -6.43 1.64 -5.84
N ASP A 99 -7.17 2.73 -6.03
CA ASP A 99 -8.42 2.74 -6.85
C ASP A 99 -8.19 3.38 -8.24
N PRO A 100 -8.08 2.58 -9.32
CA PRO A 100 -7.98 3.11 -10.67
C PRO A 100 -9.31 3.55 -11.27
N THR A 101 -10.48 3.29 -10.65
CA THR A 101 -11.78 3.62 -11.26
C THR A 101 -11.94 5.14 -11.42
N SER A 102 -12.06 5.60 -12.66
CA SER A 102 -12.40 6.98 -12.96
C SER A 102 -13.89 7.23 -12.69
N GLN A 103 -14.26 8.45 -12.28
CA GLN A 103 -15.66 8.83 -12.01
C GLN A 103 -16.60 8.52 -13.20
N LEU A 104 -16.09 8.58 -14.43
CA LEU A 104 -16.85 8.34 -15.67
C LEU A 104 -17.33 6.90 -15.87
N GLN A 105 -16.68 5.90 -15.27
CA GLN A 105 -17.15 4.51 -15.32
C GLN A 105 -18.24 4.22 -14.28
N ARG A 106 -18.33 5.02 -13.21
CA ARG A 106 -19.34 4.86 -12.15
C ARG A 106 -20.72 5.37 -12.56
N ASP A 107 -20.78 6.44 -13.35
CA ASP A 107 -22.05 7.03 -13.79
C ASP A 107 -22.72 6.22 -14.91
N ASN A 108 -21.94 5.45 -15.67
CA ASN A 108 -22.44 4.74 -16.86
C ASN A 108 -22.84 3.28 -16.61
N ASP A 109 -22.50 2.68 -15.47
CA ASP A 109 -22.90 1.30 -15.20
C ASP A 109 -22.95 0.99 -13.67
N PRO A 110 -24.10 1.22 -13.01
CA PRO A 110 -24.29 0.86 -11.60
C PRO A 110 -24.27 -0.66 -11.36
N ASP A 111 -24.37 -1.47 -12.43
CA ASP A 111 -24.30 -2.93 -12.42
C ASP A 111 -23.02 -3.45 -13.11
N ALA A 112 -22.03 -2.58 -13.39
CA ALA A 112 -20.80 -2.96 -14.10
C ALA A 112 -20.10 -4.09 -13.36
N LEU A 113 -20.22 -5.26 -13.96
CA LEU A 113 -19.62 -6.49 -13.53
C LEU A 113 -18.10 -6.33 -13.51
N VAL A 114 -17.59 -6.11 -12.31
CA VAL A 114 -16.34 -6.66 -11.76
C VAL A 114 -15.07 -6.26 -12.51
N ASP A 115 -14.52 -5.11 -12.13
CA ASP A 115 -13.08 -4.89 -12.20
C ASP A 115 -12.57 -4.06 -11.02
N PHE A 116 -12.94 -4.50 -9.82
CA PHE A 116 -12.38 -3.95 -8.60
C PHE A 116 -11.14 -4.77 -8.22
N ARG A 117 -9.96 -4.15 -8.32
CA ARG A 117 -8.72 -4.74 -7.78
C ARG A 117 -8.90 -5.10 -6.30
N THR A 118 -8.29 -6.21 -5.91
CA THR A 118 -8.55 -6.87 -4.63
C THR A 118 -7.85 -6.16 -3.47
N PRO A 119 -8.45 -6.10 -2.26
CA PRO A 119 -7.76 -5.61 -1.07
C PRO A 119 -6.78 -6.68 -0.58
N ARG A 120 -5.70 -6.89 -1.34
CA ARG A 120 -4.68 -7.92 -1.11
C ARG A 120 -3.31 -7.32 -1.33
N PHE A 121 -2.32 -7.89 -0.67
CA PHE A 121 -0.90 -7.60 -0.90
C PHE A 121 -0.41 -8.36 -2.14
N ASP A 122 -0.88 -7.98 -3.32
CA ASP A 122 -0.58 -8.66 -4.58
C ASP A 122 0.34 -7.87 -5.50
N LEU A 123 0.91 -6.74 -5.03
CA LEU A 123 1.86 -5.92 -5.77
C LEU A 123 1.29 -5.41 -7.09
N ASP A 124 -0.02 -5.20 -7.16
CA ASP A 124 -0.68 -4.64 -8.32
C ASP A 124 -0.19 -3.19 -8.60
N SER A 125 0.30 -2.51 -7.56
CA SER A 125 0.96 -1.21 -7.62
C SER A 125 2.30 -1.24 -8.37
N VAL A 126 2.90 -2.41 -8.51
CA VAL A 126 4.14 -2.67 -9.28
C VAL A 126 3.82 -3.33 -10.62
N TYR A 127 3.08 -4.43 -10.61
CA TYR A 127 2.80 -5.24 -11.79
C TYR A 127 1.69 -4.67 -12.68
N GLY A 128 0.96 -3.65 -12.22
CA GLY A 128 -0.18 -3.17 -12.96
C GLY A 128 -1.15 -4.31 -13.27
N ARG A 129 -1.66 -4.35 -14.49
CA ARG A 129 -2.57 -5.42 -14.98
C ARG A 129 -1.82 -6.57 -15.66
N GLY A 130 -0.49 -6.55 -15.66
CA GLY A 130 0.33 -7.53 -16.36
C GLY A 130 0.81 -7.07 -17.75
N PRO A 131 1.72 -7.84 -18.37
CA PRO A 131 2.40 -7.46 -19.62
C PRO A 131 1.48 -7.43 -20.84
N ASP A 132 0.40 -8.21 -20.87
CA ASP A 132 -0.54 -8.21 -22.00
C ASP A 132 -1.41 -6.94 -22.03
N ASP A 133 -1.86 -6.47 -20.86
CA ASP A 133 -2.72 -5.29 -20.72
C ASP A 133 -1.91 -3.98 -20.67
N GLN A 134 -0.74 -4.01 -20.04
CA GLN A 134 0.11 -2.84 -19.80
C GLN A 134 1.56 -3.12 -20.21
N PRO A 135 1.83 -3.45 -21.49
CA PRO A 135 3.17 -3.84 -21.97
C PRO A 135 4.22 -2.74 -21.77
N PHE A 136 3.80 -1.47 -21.67
CA PHE A 136 4.69 -0.33 -21.43
C PHE A 136 5.34 -0.30 -20.03
N LEU A 137 4.97 -1.23 -19.13
CA LEU A 137 5.65 -1.42 -17.84
C LEU A 137 6.77 -2.48 -17.91
N TYR A 138 6.86 -3.21 -19.02
CA TYR A 138 7.69 -4.40 -19.19
C TYR A 138 8.67 -4.27 -20.35
N GLU A 139 9.74 -5.05 -20.29
CA GLU A 139 10.63 -5.29 -21.43
C GLU A 139 9.91 -6.09 -22.52
N ASN A 140 10.49 -6.09 -23.73
CA ASN A 140 9.90 -6.77 -24.90
C ASN A 140 9.69 -8.29 -24.72
N ASP A 141 10.33 -8.91 -23.73
CA ASP A 141 10.16 -10.32 -23.43
C ASP A 141 8.89 -10.64 -22.61
N GLY A 142 8.19 -9.61 -22.13
CA GLY A 142 6.97 -9.74 -21.31
C GLY A 142 7.22 -10.38 -19.95
N VAL A 143 8.48 -10.50 -19.50
CA VAL A 143 8.86 -11.07 -18.21
C VAL A 143 9.46 -10.00 -17.32
N HIS A 144 10.43 -9.24 -17.82
CA HIS A 144 11.13 -8.26 -17.00
C HIS A 144 10.35 -6.95 -16.90
N LEU A 145 10.40 -6.32 -15.72
CA LEU A 145 9.92 -4.95 -15.52
C LEU A 145 10.97 -3.96 -16.03
N LEU A 146 10.52 -2.86 -16.63
CA LEU A 146 11.41 -1.82 -17.14
C LEU A 146 12.19 -1.14 -16.02
N ILE A 147 13.50 -0.96 -16.22
CA ILE A 147 14.36 -0.15 -15.35
C ILE A 147 14.85 1.06 -16.12
N GLY A 148 14.59 2.25 -15.59
CA GLY A 148 15.04 3.51 -16.15
C GLY A 148 16.45 3.88 -15.70
N LYS A 149 16.90 5.05 -16.16
CA LYS A 149 18.09 5.71 -15.63
C LYS A 149 17.80 7.17 -15.33
N ASN A 150 18.36 7.67 -14.22
CA ASN A 150 18.32 9.08 -13.90
C ASN A 150 19.34 9.87 -14.75
N LYS A 151 19.42 11.19 -14.54
CA LYS A 151 20.35 12.07 -15.28
C LYS A 151 21.83 11.76 -15.02
N ALA A 152 22.16 11.13 -13.88
CA ALA A 152 23.50 10.68 -13.55
C ALA A 152 23.84 9.31 -14.16
N GLY A 153 22.89 8.66 -14.83
CA GLY A 153 23.07 7.34 -15.45
C GLY A 153 22.89 6.17 -14.47
N GLU A 154 22.46 6.45 -13.24
CA GLU A 154 22.14 5.44 -12.23
C GLU A 154 20.76 4.85 -12.49
N GLU A 155 20.53 3.61 -12.06
CA GLU A 155 19.22 2.97 -12.17
C GLU A 155 18.16 3.76 -11.41
N ASP A 156 17.03 4.00 -12.06
CA ASP A 156 15.86 4.72 -11.52
C ASP A 156 14.59 4.03 -12.03
N LEU A 157 13.43 4.46 -11.52
CA LEU A 157 12.17 4.13 -12.14
C LEU A 157 12.16 4.56 -13.62
N PRO A 158 11.52 3.78 -14.50
CA PRO A 158 11.33 4.19 -15.89
C PRO A 158 10.46 5.46 -15.93
N ARG A 159 10.96 6.52 -16.56
CA ARG A 159 10.28 7.81 -16.65
C ARG A 159 10.00 8.19 -18.10
N ASN A 160 8.83 8.79 -18.36
CA ASN A 160 8.51 9.33 -19.67
C ASN A 160 9.28 10.64 -19.97
N GLY A 161 9.12 11.20 -21.16
CA GLY A 161 9.78 12.45 -21.58
C GLY A 161 9.46 13.69 -20.73
N LYS A 162 8.49 13.62 -19.81
CA LYS A 162 8.16 14.68 -18.84
C LYS A 162 8.65 14.37 -17.42
N GLY A 163 9.43 13.30 -17.24
CA GLY A 163 9.98 12.91 -15.94
C GLY A 163 9.02 12.14 -15.03
N ARG A 164 7.81 11.79 -15.50
CA ARG A 164 6.84 11.03 -14.70
C ARG A 164 7.16 9.54 -14.74
N ALA A 165 7.23 8.90 -13.58
CA ALA A 165 7.45 7.46 -13.49
C ALA A 165 6.31 6.65 -14.15
N LEU A 166 6.68 5.56 -14.80
CA LEU A 166 5.81 4.56 -15.39
C LEU A 166 5.66 3.41 -14.38
N LEU A 167 4.52 3.37 -13.70
CA LEU A 167 4.26 2.45 -12.59
C LEU A 167 2.82 1.93 -12.66
N GLY A 168 2.55 0.80 -12.01
CA GLY A 168 1.19 0.30 -11.78
C GLY A 168 0.34 1.27 -10.95
N ASP A 169 0.93 1.87 -9.93
CA ASP A 169 0.38 2.99 -9.16
C ASP A 169 1.37 4.16 -9.13
N ALA A 170 0.93 5.33 -9.59
CA ALA A 170 1.75 6.54 -9.63
C ALA A 170 2.10 7.11 -8.25
N ARG A 171 1.37 6.72 -7.18
CA ARG A 171 1.68 7.15 -5.81
C ARG A 171 3.03 6.61 -5.31
N ASN A 172 3.51 5.53 -5.92
CA ASN A 172 4.85 4.98 -5.66
C ASN A 172 6.01 5.85 -6.20
N ASP A 173 5.74 7.08 -6.67
CA ASP A 173 6.73 8.10 -7.04
C ASP A 173 6.51 9.45 -6.31
N GLU A 174 5.77 9.46 -5.19
CA GLU A 174 5.48 10.68 -4.43
C GLU A 174 6.70 11.26 -3.70
N ASN A 175 7.64 10.41 -3.29
CA ASN A 175 8.90 10.81 -2.67
C ASN A 175 10.02 9.83 -3.03
N LEU A 176 11.26 10.30 -2.91
CA LEU A 176 12.45 9.57 -3.34
C LEU A 176 12.61 8.20 -2.66
N ILE A 177 12.22 8.07 -1.39
CA ILE A 177 12.38 6.82 -0.64
C ILE A 177 11.37 5.79 -1.15
N VAL A 178 10.11 6.18 -1.35
CA VAL A 178 9.08 5.30 -1.94
C VAL A 178 9.44 4.92 -3.39
N SER A 179 9.94 5.88 -4.19
CA SER A 179 10.45 5.57 -5.54
C SER A 179 11.57 4.51 -5.49
N GLY A 180 12.46 4.62 -4.50
CA GLY A 180 13.53 3.65 -4.25
C GLY A 180 13.01 2.27 -3.83
N LEU A 181 12.00 2.19 -2.97
CA LEU A 181 11.34 0.93 -2.58
C LEU A 181 10.67 0.26 -3.79
N ALA A 182 9.95 1.04 -4.60
CA ALA A 182 9.35 0.56 -5.83
C ALA A 182 10.43 0.00 -6.77
N LEU A 183 11.47 0.79 -7.07
CA LEU A 183 12.61 0.35 -7.89
C LEU A 183 13.25 -0.93 -7.35
N GLY A 184 13.37 -1.05 -6.02
CA GLY A 184 13.84 -2.25 -5.34
C GLY A 184 13.01 -3.48 -5.71
N LEU A 185 11.69 -3.38 -5.72
CA LEU A 185 10.81 -4.49 -6.12
C LEU A 185 10.89 -4.81 -7.62
N LEU A 186 11.01 -3.80 -8.49
CA LEU A 186 11.22 -4.00 -9.93
C LEU A 186 12.50 -4.83 -10.17
N LYS A 187 13.61 -4.37 -9.58
CA LYS A 187 14.91 -5.06 -9.66
C LYS A 187 14.87 -6.45 -9.04
N TYR A 188 14.15 -6.60 -7.92
CA TYR A 188 14.03 -7.87 -7.25
C TYR A 188 13.27 -8.89 -8.10
N HIS A 189 12.17 -8.49 -8.72
CA HIS A 189 11.44 -9.35 -9.66
C HIS A 189 12.33 -9.80 -10.82
N ASN A 190 13.03 -8.86 -11.46
CA ASN A 190 13.95 -9.16 -12.58
C ASN A 190 15.00 -10.20 -12.14
N ARG A 191 15.59 -10.03 -10.95
CA ARG A 191 16.54 -11.02 -10.42
C ARG A 191 15.90 -12.38 -10.17
N VAL A 192 14.67 -12.43 -9.65
CA VAL A 192 13.96 -13.69 -9.37
C VAL A 192 13.70 -14.47 -10.66
N VAL A 193 13.23 -13.81 -11.72
CA VAL A 193 12.95 -14.48 -13.00
C VAL A 193 14.23 -14.95 -13.72
N ASP A 194 15.36 -14.29 -13.47
CA ASP A 194 16.69 -14.69 -13.94
C ASP A 194 17.34 -15.83 -13.13
N THR A 195 16.73 -16.23 -12.01
CA THR A 195 17.33 -17.25 -11.12
C THR A 195 16.84 -18.66 -11.49
N PRO A 196 17.73 -19.65 -11.69
CA PRO A 196 17.31 -21.04 -11.89
C PRO A 196 16.54 -21.61 -10.69
N PRO A 197 15.52 -22.46 -10.90
CA PRO A 197 15.09 -23.00 -12.19
C PRO A 197 14.13 -22.08 -12.98
N LEU A 198 13.72 -20.93 -12.47
CA LEU A 198 12.75 -20.05 -13.16
C LEU A 198 13.29 -19.57 -14.52
N ALA A 199 14.58 -19.26 -14.59
CA ALA A 199 15.25 -18.82 -15.80
C ALA A 199 15.15 -19.82 -16.99
N THR A 200 14.81 -21.08 -16.74
CA THR A 200 14.65 -22.10 -17.79
C THR A 200 13.18 -22.29 -18.21
N LEU A 201 12.24 -21.67 -17.51
CA LEU A 201 10.82 -21.75 -17.83
C LEU A 201 10.47 -20.91 -19.07
N PRO A 202 9.41 -21.26 -19.82
CA PRO A 202 8.81 -20.39 -20.83
C PRO A 202 8.36 -19.04 -20.22
N ALA A 203 8.36 -17.97 -21.02
CA ALA A 203 8.14 -16.59 -20.57
C ALA A 203 6.89 -16.42 -19.68
N GLU A 204 5.72 -16.86 -20.15
CA GLU A 204 4.46 -16.76 -19.39
C GLU A 204 4.56 -17.42 -18.01
N LYS A 205 5.02 -18.68 -17.97
CA LYS A 205 5.22 -19.41 -16.70
C LYS A 205 6.29 -18.76 -15.83
N ARG A 206 7.36 -18.25 -16.43
CA ARG A 206 8.44 -17.57 -15.71
C ARG A 206 7.95 -16.31 -15.03
N PHE A 207 7.16 -15.50 -15.73
CA PHE A 207 6.56 -14.29 -15.17
C PHE A 207 5.60 -14.63 -14.02
N ASP A 208 4.68 -15.58 -14.22
CA ASP A 208 3.71 -15.95 -13.19
C ASP A 208 4.35 -16.56 -11.94
N GLU A 209 5.37 -17.39 -12.13
CA GLU A 209 6.14 -17.96 -11.02
C GLU A 209 6.99 -16.91 -10.32
N GLY A 210 7.65 -16.03 -11.08
CA GLY A 210 8.45 -14.94 -10.55
C GLY A 210 7.63 -13.98 -9.71
N ARG A 211 6.50 -13.49 -10.23
CA ARG A 211 5.60 -12.61 -9.47
C ARG A 211 4.99 -13.31 -8.26
N ARG A 212 4.74 -14.62 -8.32
CA ARG A 212 4.25 -15.40 -7.17
C ARG A 212 5.27 -15.40 -6.04
N ILE A 213 6.53 -15.69 -6.34
CA ILE A 213 7.62 -15.68 -5.35
C ILE A 213 7.81 -14.30 -4.74
N VAL A 214 7.86 -13.25 -5.57
CA VAL A 214 8.02 -11.87 -5.10
C VAL A 214 6.86 -11.47 -4.17
N ARG A 215 5.62 -11.76 -4.55
CA ARG A 215 4.44 -11.50 -3.69
C ARG A 215 4.52 -12.26 -2.36
N TRP A 216 4.97 -13.51 -2.35
CA TRP A 216 5.13 -14.25 -1.09
C TRP A 216 6.18 -13.64 -0.18
N HIS A 217 7.33 -13.22 -0.72
CA HIS A 217 8.34 -12.54 0.09
C HIS A 217 7.86 -11.19 0.60
N TYR A 218 7.14 -10.43 -0.24
CA TYR A 218 6.51 -9.18 0.17
C TYR A 218 5.49 -9.40 1.29
N GLN A 219 4.55 -10.33 1.11
CA GLN A 219 3.55 -10.68 2.14
C GLN A 219 4.20 -11.15 3.44
N TRP A 220 5.26 -11.94 3.34
CA TRP A 220 6.03 -12.38 4.50
C TRP A 220 6.66 -11.19 5.22
N ALA A 221 7.32 -10.28 4.50
CA ALA A 221 7.92 -9.08 5.07
C ALA A 221 6.86 -8.16 5.70
N VAL A 222 5.70 -8.00 5.06
CA VAL A 222 4.57 -7.25 5.62
C VAL A 222 4.14 -7.82 6.96
N VAL A 223 3.96 -9.13 7.09
CA VAL A 223 3.48 -9.74 8.34
C VAL A 223 4.56 -9.82 9.41
N HIS A 224 5.75 -10.31 9.05
CA HIS A 224 6.76 -10.72 10.00
C HIS A 224 7.78 -9.64 10.35
N ASP A 225 7.90 -8.59 9.54
CA ASP A 225 8.81 -7.46 9.80
C ASP A 225 8.02 -6.17 10.01
N PHE A 226 7.23 -5.73 9.02
CA PHE A 226 6.51 -4.46 9.11
C PHE A 226 5.43 -4.47 10.21
N LEU A 227 4.47 -5.40 10.14
CA LEU A 227 3.38 -5.46 11.12
C LEU A 227 3.89 -5.87 12.51
N SER A 228 4.85 -6.79 12.60
CA SER A 228 5.35 -7.23 13.90
C SER A 228 6.00 -6.09 14.70
N ARG A 229 6.70 -5.17 14.03
CA ARG A 229 7.24 -3.94 14.64
C ARG A 229 6.16 -2.95 15.03
N LEU A 230 5.13 -2.83 14.19
CA LEU A 230 4.09 -1.81 14.38
C LEU A 230 3.09 -2.15 15.47
N VAL A 231 2.64 -3.41 15.51
CA VAL A 231 1.56 -3.84 16.43
C VAL A 231 2.02 -4.85 17.49
N GLY A 232 3.27 -5.30 17.45
CA GLY A 232 3.80 -6.31 18.35
C GLY A 232 3.49 -7.75 17.92
N ASN A 233 4.38 -8.68 18.27
CA ASN A 233 4.24 -10.11 17.94
C ASN A 233 3.00 -10.75 18.56
N ASP A 234 2.62 -10.30 19.75
CA ASP A 234 1.45 -10.74 20.48
C ASP A 234 0.14 -10.45 19.73
N VAL A 235 0.03 -9.34 19.00
CA VAL A 235 -1.11 -9.09 18.12
C VAL A 235 -1.10 -10.04 16.93
N ILE A 236 0.06 -10.28 16.32
CA ILE A 236 0.20 -11.22 15.20
C ILE A 236 -0.18 -12.64 15.63
N GLU A 237 0.33 -13.14 16.75
CA GLU A 237 0.04 -14.47 17.27
C GLU A 237 -1.43 -14.65 17.67
N ASN A 238 -2.09 -13.57 18.09
CA ASN A 238 -3.52 -13.59 18.37
C ASN A 238 -4.36 -13.80 17.11
N VAL A 239 -3.91 -13.28 15.96
CA VAL A 239 -4.61 -13.36 14.66
C VAL A 239 -4.18 -14.57 13.84
N LEU A 240 -2.89 -14.92 13.82
CA LEU A 240 -2.30 -16.00 13.05
C LEU A 240 -1.84 -17.12 13.99
N ARG A 241 -2.75 -18.05 14.28
CA ARG A 241 -2.48 -19.11 15.26
C ARG A 241 -1.92 -20.36 14.59
N PRO A 242 -0.75 -20.87 15.02
CA PRO A 242 -0.25 -22.15 14.54
C PRO A 242 -1.23 -23.27 14.86
N VAL A 243 -1.53 -24.08 13.84
CA VAL A 243 -2.37 -25.27 13.96
C VAL A 243 -1.71 -26.45 13.24
N SER A 244 -1.90 -27.64 13.78
CA SER A 244 -1.33 -28.88 13.24
C SER A 244 -2.43 -29.87 12.90
N PHE A 245 -2.38 -30.42 11.69
CA PHE A 245 -3.32 -31.43 11.21
C PHE A 245 -2.57 -32.71 10.86
N LYS A 246 -3.15 -33.87 11.21
CA LYS A 246 -2.70 -35.16 10.65
C LYS A 246 -3.50 -35.43 9.38
N VAL A 247 -2.81 -35.54 8.26
CA VAL A 247 -3.40 -35.89 6.97
C VAL A 247 -2.92 -37.26 6.50
N PRO A 248 -3.79 -38.08 5.90
CA PRO A 248 -3.37 -39.31 5.23
C PRO A 248 -2.38 -39.01 4.09
N ALA A 249 -1.25 -39.70 4.07
CA ALA A 249 -0.22 -39.62 3.03
C ALA A 249 0.19 -41.04 2.63
N GLY A 250 -0.70 -41.73 1.91
CA GLY A 250 -0.53 -43.15 1.60
C GLY A 250 -0.79 -44.04 2.83
N PRO A 251 0.08 -45.02 3.15
CA PRO A 251 -0.10 -45.89 4.31
C PRO A 251 0.21 -45.19 5.65
N GLU A 252 0.81 -44.00 5.63
CA GLU A 252 1.20 -43.25 6.83
C GLU A 252 0.40 -41.95 6.96
N ALA A 253 0.37 -41.39 8.18
CA ALA A 253 -0.17 -40.06 8.44
C ALA A 253 0.97 -39.04 8.55
N LYS A 254 0.86 -37.91 7.84
CA LYS A 254 1.80 -36.79 7.93
C LYS A 254 1.20 -35.66 8.76
N THR A 255 2.01 -35.06 9.64
CA THR A 255 1.63 -33.82 10.32
C THR A 255 1.94 -32.63 9.42
N ILE A 256 0.94 -31.80 9.15
CA ILE A 256 1.08 -30.51 8.48
C ILE A 256 0.87 -29.41 9.51
N ASN A 257 1.80 -28.46 9.54
CA ASN A 257 1.67 -27.23 10.31
C ASN A 257 1.22 -26.10 9.38
N THR A 258 0.25 -25.32 9.80
CA THR A 258 -0.24 -24.14 9.06
C THR A 258 -0.74 -23.08 10.05
N LEU A 259 -1.23 -21.96 9.54
CA LEU A 259 -1.76 -20.86 10.34
C LEU A 259 -3.29 -20.82 10.19
N GLN A 260 -3.99 -20.87 11.31
CA GLN A 260 -5.40 -20.51 11.38
C GLN A 260 -5.51 -19.00 11.53
N VAL A 261 -6.23 -18.36 10.61
CA VAL A 261 -6.55 -16.94 10.68
C VAL A 261 -7.78 -16.75 11.58
N VAL A 262 -7.62 -16.03 12.68
CA VAL A 262 -8.66 -15.76 13.69
C VAL A 262 -9.00 -14.28 13.69
N LEU A 263 -10.08 -13.94 12.99
CA LEU A 263 -10.56 -12.56 12.88
C LEU A 263 -11.70 -12.32 13.88
N LYS A 264 -11.55 -11.31 14.75
CA LYS A 264 -12.59 -10.97 15.74
C LYS A 264 -13.72 -10.11 15.18
N PHE A 265 -13.38 -9.11 14.36
CA PHE A 265 -14.32 -8.08 13.91
C PHE A 265 -14.46 -8.02 12.39
N PHE A 266 -13.44 -8.44 11.65
CA PHE A 266 -13.46 -8.45 10.20
C PHE A 266 -14.10 -9.75 9.68
N HIS A 267 -15.27 -9.63 9.06
CA HIS A 267 -16.02 -10.74 8.49
C HIS A 267 -16.35 -10.47 7.03
N PHE A 268 -16.10 -11.44 6.16
CA PHE A 268 -16.45 -11.39 4.75
C PHE A 268 -17.04 -12.73 4.31
N SER A 269 -17.91 -12.71 3.29
CA SER A 269 -18.57 -13.93 2.81
C SER A 269 -17.78 -14.62 1.69
N LYS A 270 -17.67 -13.97 0.53
CA LYS A 270 -16.99 -14.55 -0.65
C LYS A 270 -15.64 -13.93 -0.95
N ARG A 271 -15.52 -12.60 -0.79
CA ARG A 271 -14.30 -11.84 -1.05
C ARG A 271 -14.09 -10.84 0.07
N ALA A 272 -12.84 -10.71 0.52
CA ALA A 272 -12.47 -9.62 1.41
C ALA A 272 -12.72 -8.26 0.73
N PHE A 273 -13.09 -7.26 1.54
CA PHE A 273 -13.24 -5.86 1.15
C PHE A 273 -12.29 -5.00 1.99
N MET A 274 -11.97 -3.80 1.54
CA MET A 274 -11.21 -2.79 2.28
C MET A 274 -12.12 -2.04 3.26
N PRO A 275 -11.98 -2.19 4.59
CA PRO A 275 -12.79 -1.42 5.52
C PRO A 275 -12.44 0.07 5.46
N VAL A 276 -13.44 0.95 5.38
CA VAL A 276 -13.21 2.40 5.45
C VAL A 276 -12.65 2.81 6.82
N GLU A 277 -13.04 2.09 7.87
CA GLU A 277 -12.51 2.27 9.22
C GLU A 277 -11.00 2.00 9.26
N PHE A 278 -10.52 1.06 8.43
CA PHE A 278 -9.11 0.78 8.29
C PHE A 278 -8.43 1.79 7.35
N SER A 279 -8.88 1.91 6.10
CA SER A 279 -8.17 2.68 5.07
C SER A 279 -8.11 4.19 5.33
N VAL A 280 -9.07 4.74 6.09
CA VAL A 280 -9.11 6.18 6.40
C VAL A 280 -8.92 6.45 7.88
N GLY A 281 -9.48 5.59 8.74
CA GLY A 281 -9.48 5.79 10.18
C GLY A 281 -8.20 5.32 10.87
N ALA A 282 -7.68 4.14 10.51
CA ALA A 282 -6.58 3.50 11.24
C ALA A 282 -5.24 3.53 10.49
N TYR A 283 -5.22 3.34 9.17
CA TYR A 283 -4.00 3.18 8.37
C TYR A 283 -3.43 4.53 7.85
N ARG A 284 -3.76 5.65 8.50
CA ARG A 284 -3.07 6.93 8.27
C ARG A 284 -1.74 6.93 9.02
N PHE A 285 -0.83 6.10 8.56
CA PHE A 285 0.45 5.85 9.22
C PHE A 285 1.52 6.87 8.79
N GLY A 286 2.27 7.41 9.74
CA GLY A 286 3.47 8.22 9.47
C GLY A 286 3.23 9.63 8.91
N HIS A 287 2.08 10.23 9.20
CA HIS A 287 1.73 11.61 8.82
C HIS A 287 1.57 12.56 10.02
N SER A 288 1.87 12.07 11.23
CA SER A 288 1.92 12.85 12.47
C SER A 288 3.17 13.70 12.52
#